data_AF-A0A7R9L1T3-F1
#
_entry.id   AF-A0A7R9L1T3-F1
#
_cell.length_a   1.000
_cell.length_b   1.000
_cell.length_c   1.000
_cell.angle_alpha   90.00
_cell.angle_beta   90.00
_cell.angle_gamma   90.00
#
_symmetry.space_group_name_H-M   'P 1'
#
loop_
_entity.id
_entity.type
_entity.pdbx_description
1 polymer ?
#
loop_
_entity_poly.entity_id
_entity_poly.type
_entity_poly.pdbx_seq_one_letter_code
_entity_poly.pdbx_strand_id
1 'polypeptide(L)'
;STGVPKGVVVTHKQILAAFHSIRTLFHERFDHPEPRQTYLAYLPLSHTLEFCAEAYLFSCGVKIGYGTPYTLTNAGTALPEGTPGDITLLRPTFMASVPLILDRIRRDIELNVSKRGQLFKSIFNYIIEYKVQWLRRGFRTPIIDRLICSGIRSQIGGRLEFMMVGGAPLNVDTHDFLRACLNIKLCQGYGSTELIASATSMDFDDLSTGGIGGPLFGVKIRLVDWDEGGYKVTDQPESRGEAVVGGHNVALGYHGLDELTAEAFETTLTATPTAERRMRWFRTGDIVAVSADGLFRIIDRKKDFVKLQFGEYISLGKTIYLVELELKNFRFVDNVCVYGDSYRSYLIAIVIPNQKAMQSLAEQLLTGVESDKLIDLCRNPKIIHHVQNELRQYCQQGGKLHKMEIPARVMLCPEEWTTGNGLVTPALKIRRKNIQNFYQARIDQLYA
;
A
#
# COMPACT_ATOMS: atom_id res chain seq x y z
N SER A 1 -12.94 -4.89 -9.09
CA SER A 1 -13.80 -5.64 -8.14
C SER A 1 -15.26 -5.30 -8.43
N THR A 2 -16.16 -6.28 -8.51
CA THR A 2 -17.60 -6.09 -8.81
C THR A 2 -18.37 -5.35 -7.70
N GLY A 3 -17.72 -5.00 -6.58
CA GLY A 3 -18.28 -4.17 -5.52
C GLY A 3 -19.22 -4.88 -4.54
N VAL A 4 -19.70 -6.09 -4.89
CA VAL A 4 -20.53 -6.92 -4.02
C VAL A 4 -19.65 -7.72 -3.05
N PRO A 5 -19.89 -7.65 -1.72
CA PRO A 5 -19.17 -8.45 -0.74
C PRO A 5 -19.34 -9.96 -1.00
N LYS A 6 -18.26 -10.72 -0.85
CA LYS A 6 -18.25 -12.19 -0.98
C LYS A 6 -17.82 -12.80 0.35
N GLY A 7 -18.63 -13.71 0.90
CA GLY A 7 -18.28 -14.45 2.11
C GLY A 7 -17.30 -15.57 1.79
N VAL A 8 -16.06 -15.49 2.28
CA VAL A 8 -15.06 -16.56 2.10
C VAL A 8 -15.30 -17.65 3.14
N VAL A 9 -15.47 -18.89 2.68
CA VAL A 9 -15.72 -20.03 3.56
C VAL A 9 -14.38 -20.60 4.04
N VAL A 10 -14.17 -20.53 5.34
CA VAL A 10 -12.93 -20.97 6.00
C VAL A 10 -13.24 -22.03 7.07
N THR A 11 -12.45 -23.09 7.11
CA THR A 11 -12.53 -24.17 8.09
C THR A 11 -11.47 -24.01 9.18
N HIS A 12 -11.71 -24.63 10.34
CA HIS A 12 -10.73 -24.66 11.43
C HIS A 12 -9.36 -25.22 10.99
N LYS A 13 -9.36 -26.26 10.15
CA LYS A 13 -8.12 -26.84 9.59
C LYS A 13 -7.29 -25.83 8.81
N GLN A 14 -7.93 -24.98 8.00
CA GLN A 14 -7.21 -23.99 7.20
C GLN A 14 -6.67 -22.84 8.07
N ILE A 15 -7.38 -22.47 9.14
CA ILE A 15 -6.90 -21.51 10.14
C ILE A 15 -5.66 -22.06 10.85
N LEU A 16 -5.69 -23.32 11.33
CA LEU A 16 -4.54 -23.95 11.95
C LEU A 16 -3.35 -24.09 10.99
N ALA A 17 -3.61 -24.35 9.70
CA ALA A 17 -2.56 -24.37 8.69
C ALA A 17 -1.88 -22.99 8.57
N ALA A 18 -2.66 -21.90 8.52
CA ALA A 18 -2.12 -20.55 8.51
C ALA A 18 -1.33 -20.23 9.80
N PHE A 19 -1.79 -20.65 10.98
CA PHE A 19 -1.03 -20.48 12.22
C PHE A 19 0.30 -21.21 12.19
N HIS A 20 0.34 -22.40 11.61
CA HIS A 20 1.59 -23.14 11.45
C HIS A 20 2.56 -22.42 10.49
N SER A 21 2.04 -21.85 9.39
CA SER A 21 2.79 -21.00 8.47
C SER A 21 3.33 -19.73 9.15
N ILE A 22 2.55 -19.11 10.03
CA ILE A 22 2.96 -17.91 10.77
C ILE A 22 4.00 -18.27 11.84
N ARG A 23 3.83 -19.41 12.53
CA ARG A 23 4.76 -19.86 13.58
C ARG A 23 6.20 -19.92 13.09
N THR A 24 6.44 -20.32 11.85
CA THR A 24 7.82 -20.37 11.30
C THR A 24 8.49 -19.01 11.19
N LEU A 25 7.73 -17.90 11.09
CA LEU A 25 8.29 -16.55 11.10
C LEU A 25 8.80 -16.13 12.50
N PHE A 26 8.25 -16.75 13.53
CA PHE A 26 8.47 -16.36 14.92
C PHE A 26 9.07 -17.47 15.79
N HIS A 27 9.41 -18.62 15.22
CA HIS A 27 9.74 -19.86 15.96
C HIS A 27 10.89 -19.66 16.96
N GLU A 28 11.90 -18.86 16.64
CA GLU A 28 13.03 -18.61 17.57
C GLU A 28 12.81 -17.42 18.50
N ARG A 29 11.73 -16.64 18.31
CA ARG A 29 11.57 -15.31 18.90
C ARG A 29 10.56 -15.27 20.05
N PHE A 30 9.62 -16.22 20.10
CA PHE A 30 8.69 -16.40 21.21
C PHE A 30 9.21 -17.36 22.30
N ASP A 31 10.35 -18.03 22.07
CA ASP A 31 10.98 -18.95 23.04
C ASP A 31 11.85 -18.23 24.09
N HIS A 32 11.93 -16.90 24.04
CA HIS A 32 12.68 -16.12 25.04
C HIS A 32 11.84 -15.81 26.29
N PRO A 33 12.34 -16.12 27.49
CA PRO A 33 11.56 -16.07 28.72
C PRO A 33 11.19 -14.65 29.20
N GLU A 34 11.93 -13.61 28.82
CA GLU A 34 11.66 -12.22 29.19
C GLU A 34 12.36 -11.26 28.20
N PRO A 35 11.79 -10.06 27.91
CA PRO A 35 10.52 -9.55 28.42
C PRO A 35 9.30 -10.19 27.73
N ARG A 36 8.20 -10.36 28.47
CA ARG A 36 6.94 -10.89 27.94
C ARG A 36 6.46 -10.08 26.74
N GLN A 37 6.36 -10.75 25.59
CA GLN A 37 5.93 -10.15 24.32
C GLN A 37 4.55 -9.51 24.48
N THR A 38 4.39 -8.31 23.92
CA THR A 38 3.15 -7.54 23.99
C THR A 38 2.74 -7.09 22.59
N TYR A 39 1.53 -7.49 22.17
CA TYR A 39 0.91 -7.15 20.90
C TYR A 39 -0.07 -5.98 21.07
N LEU A 40 -0.09 -5.06 20.11
CA LEU A 40 -1.11 -4.02 20.01
C LEU A 40 -2.12 -4.39 18.91
N ALA A 41 -3.31 -4.79 19.33
CA ALA A 41 -4.43 -5.11 18.44
C ALA A 41 -5.29 -3.86 18.23
N TYR A 42 -5.28 -3.31 17.03
CA TYR A 42 -6.03 -2.09 16.71
C TYR A 42 -6.69 -2.10 15.32
N LEU A 43 -6.42 -3.15 14.53
CA LEU A 43 -7.13 -3.37 13.28
C LEU A 43 -8.47 -4.07 13.56
N PRO A 44 -9.46 -3.96 12.67
CA PRO A 44 -10.73 -4.66 12.86
C PRO A 44 -10.56 -6.18 12.78
N LEU A 45 -11.15 -6.92 13.72
CA LEU A 45 -11.13 -8.39 13.73
C LEU A 45 -11.81 -9.02 12.50
N SER A 46 -12.69 -8.28 11.82
CA SER A 46 -13.28 -8.69 10.54
C SER A 46 -12.27 -8.77 9.40
N HIS A 47 -11.06 -8.21 9.57
CA HIS A 47 -9.97 -8.31 8.63
C HIS A 47 -9.07 -9.51 8.97
N THR A 48 -8.90 -10.42 8.01
CA THR A 48 -8.21 -11.70 8.18
C THR A 48 -6.80 -11.59 8.76
N LEU A 49 -6.05 -10.52 8.43
CA LEU A 49 -4.72 -10.27 9.00
C LEU A 49 -4.76 -10.17 10.52
N GLU A 50 -5.68 -9.37 11.05
CA GLU A 50 -5.80 -9.15 12.49
C GLU A 50 -6.35 -10.40 13.18
N PHE A 51 -7.38 -11.02 12.60
CA PHE A 51 -7.93 -12.28 13.09
C PHE A 51 -6.85 -13.35 13.25
N CYS A 52 -6.00 -13.53 12.23
CA CYS A 52 -4.95 -14.55 12.27
C CYS A 52 -3.86 -14.18 13.29
N ALA A 53 -3.44 -12.92 13.33
CA ALA A 53 -2.47 -12.45 14.31
C ALA A 53 -2.98 -12.65 15.72
N GLU A 54 -4.14 -12.08 16.08
CA GLU A 54 -4.70 -12.14 17.42
C GLU A 54 -4.92 -13.58 17.88
N ALA A 55 -5.57 -14.42 17.06
CA ALA A 55 -5.87 -15.80 17.44
C ALA A 55 -4.60 -16.66 17.63
N TYR A 56 -3.59 -16.48 16.77
CA TYR A 56 -2.30 -17.17 16.94
C TYR A 56 -1.58 -16.70 18.21
N LEU A 57 -1.45 -15.39 18.40
CA LEU A 57 -0.70 -14.81 19.52
C LEU A 57 -1.37 -15.08 20.86
N PHE A 58 -2.71 -15.09 20.88
CA PHE A 58 -3.49 -15.52 22.03
C PHE A 58 -3.16 -16.97 22.39
N SER A 59 -3.05 -17.87 21.40
CA SER A 59 -2.66 -19.27 21.63
C SER A 59 -1.23 -19.42 22.15
N CYS A 60 -0.35 -18.44 21.88
CA CYS A 60 1.02 -18.38 22.40
C CYS A 60 1.12 -17.70 23.79
N GLY A 61 0.01 -17.27 24.39
CA GLY A 61 0.01 -16.60 25.70
C GLY A 61 0.58 -15.18 25.70
N VAL A 62 0.67 -14.55 24.52
CA VAL A 62 1.13 -13.17 24.35
C VAL A 62 0.15 -12.18 24.99
N LYS A 63 0.66 -11.12 25.62
CA LYS A 63 -0.20 -10.05 26.14
C LYS A 63 -0.74 -9.23 24.98
N ILE A 64 -2.06 -9.14 24.84
CA ILE A 64 -2.72 -8.33 23.81
C ILE A 64 -3.34 -7.10 24.47
N GLY A 65 -3.00 -5.91 23.98
CA GLY A 65 -3.68 -4.67 24.33
C GLY A 65 -4.50 -4.19 23.14
N TYR A 66 -5.70 -3.69 23.41
CA TYR A 66 -6.62 -3.23 22.37
C TYR A 66 -6.56 -1.71 22.24
N GLY A 67 -6.65 -1.24 21.00
CA GLY A 67 -6.73 0.16 20.66
C GLY A 67 -7.53 0.38 19.37
N THR A 68 -7.48 1.59 18.84
CA THR A 68 -8.08 1.90 17.53
C THR A 68 -7.13 2.73 16.68
N PRO A 69 -7.31 2.77 15.35
CA PRO A 69 -6.50 3.65 14.51
C PRO A 69 -6.63 5.14 14.86
N TYR A 70 -7.67 5.53 15.61
CA TYR A 70 -7.96 6.91 16.01
C TYR A 70 -7.39 7.26 17.39
N THR A 71 -7.02 6.26 18.19
CA THR A 71 -6.41 6.41 19.53
C THR A 71 -4.97 5.88 19.58
N LEU A 72 -4.47 5.36 18.45
CA LEU A 72 -3.18 4.70 18.35
C LEU A 72 -2.00 5.57 18.81
N THR A 73 -1.87 6.77 18.26
CA THR A 73 -0.76 7.71 18.54
C THR A 73 -1.24 8.86 19.40
N ASN A 74 -0.31 9.59 20.04
CA ASN A 74 -0.65 10.80 20.83
C ASN A 74 -1.30 11.91 19.98
N ALA A 75 -1.22 11.83 18.64
CA ALA A 75 -1.89 12.72 17.69
C ALA A 75 -3.24 12.15 17.20
N GLY A 76 -3.74 11.10 17.85
CA GLY A 76 -5.00 10.44 17.51
C GLY A 76 -6.20 11.39 17.60
N THR A 77 -7.07 11.36 16.60
CA THR A 77 -8.24 12.25 16.51
C THR A 77 -9.33 11.93 17.53
N ALA A 78 -9.26 10.77 18.19
CA ALA A 78 -10.21 10.34 19.21
C ALA A 78 -9.63 10.42 20.63
N LEU A 79 -8.54 11.17 20.82
CA LEU A 79 -7.95 11.43 22.13
C LEU A 79 -8.07 12.92 22.49
N PRO A 80 -8.35 13.26 23.76
CA PRO A 80 -8.17 14.61 24.25
C PRO A 80 -6.72 15.07 24.11
N GLU A 81 -6.51 16.35 23.81
CA GLU A 81 -5.17 16.92 23.66
C GLU A 81 -4.32 16.71 24.92
N GLY A 82 -3.07 16.27 24.73
CA GLY A 82 -2.15 15.94 25.82
C GLY A 82 -2.29 14.53 26.40
N THR A 83 -3.26 13.73 25.95
CA THR A 83 -3.42 12.33 26.38
C THR A 83 -2.45 11.41 25.61
N PRO A 84 -1.72 10.50 26.29
CA PRO A 84 -0.90 9.51 25.61
C PRO A 84 -1.80 8.52 24.85
N GLY A 85 -1.42 8.19 23.62
CA GLY A 85 -2.09 7.19 22.81
C GLY A 85 -1.80 5.75 23.25
N ASP A 86 -2.58 4.82 22.70
CA ASP A 86 -2.56 3.41 23.08
C ASP A 86 -1.16 2.80 22.96
N ILE A 87 -0.41 3.14 21.90
CA ILE A 87 0.94 2.62 21.66
C ILE A 87 1.93 3.07 22.72
N THR A 88 1.79 4.31 23.20
CA THR A 88 2.65 4.91 24.22
C THR A 88 2.39 4.28 25.58
N LEU A 89 1.12 4.02 25.90
CA LEU A 89 0.69 3.40 27.16
C LEU A 89 1.05 1.90 27.22
N LEU A 90 0.71 1.15 26.16
CA LEU A 90 0.91 -0.30 26.13
C LEU A 90 2.38 -0.69 25.96
N ARG A 91 3.15 0.15 25.24
CA ARG A 91 4.56 -0.09 24.89
C ARG A 91 4.75 -1.47 24.25
N PRO A 92 4.10 -1.77 23.10
CA PRO A 92 4.16 -3.09 22.49
C PRO A 92 5.58 -3.46 22.03
N THR A 93 5.86 -4.75 21.90
CA THR A 93 7.11 -5.28 21.32
C THR A 93 6.94 -5.65 19.86
N PHE A 94 5.72 -5.96 19.43
CA PHE A 94 5.40 -6.16 18.03
C PHE A 94 3.98 -5.74 17.69
N MET A 95 3.73 -5.43 16.42
CA MET A 95 2.40 -5.09 15.91
C MET A 95 2.25 -5.45 14.43
N ALA A 96 1.03 -5.79 14.01
CA ALA A 96 0.66 -5.81 12.61
C ALA A 96 0.21 -4.41 12.19
N SER A 97 0.43 -4.04 10.93
CA SER A 97 0.07 -2.74 10.42
C SER A 97 -0.26 -2.78 8.93
N VAL A 98 -0.70 -1.63 8.43
CA VAL A 98 -1.04 -1.41 7.02
C VAL A 98 -0.32 -0.16 6.53
N PRO A 99 0.04 -0.04 5.24
CA PRO A 99 0.84 1.07 4.73
C PRO A 99 0.30 2.46 5.10
N LEU A 100 -1.02 2.63 5.12
CA LEU A 100 -1.65 3.90 5.51
C LEU A 100 -1.27 4.36 6.92
N ILE A 101 -1.16 3.43 7.87
CA ILE A 101 -0.81 3.75 9.26
C ILE A 101 0.66 4.12 9.35
N LEU A 102 1.52 3.43 8.60
CA LEU A 102 2.94 3.76 8.47
C LEU A 102 3.14 5.15 7.87
N ASP A 103 2.41 5.50 6.81
CA ASP A 103 2.46 6.84 6.22
C ASP A 103 2.01 7.92 7.22
N ARG A 104 1.02 7.61 8.08
CA ARG A 104 0.61 8.51 9.17
C ARG A 104 1.73 8.67 10.20
N ILE A 105 2.33 7.58 10.66
CA ILE A 105 3.46 7.62 11.62
C ILE A 105 4.62 8.43 11.03
N ARG A 106 4.97 8.20 9.75
CA ARG A 106 5.99 8.97 9.04
C ARG A 106 5.66 10.47 9.05
N ARG A 107 4.43 10.84 8.68
CA ARG A 107 3.99 12.24 8.67
C ARG A 107 4.05 12.86 10.05
N ASP A 108 3.64 12.15 11.09
CA ASP A 108 3.70 12.63 12.48
C ASP A 108 5.15 12.90 12.91
N ILE A 109 6.09 12.04 12.53
CA ILE A 109 7.53 12.24 12.75
C ILE A 109 8.03 13.48 12.00
N GLU A 110 7.73 13.59 10.70
CA GLU A 110 8.14 14.71 9.86
C GLU A 110 7.59 16.06 10.36
N LEU A 111 6.34 16.08 10.85
CA LEU A 111 5.73 17.25 11.47
C LEU A 111 6.43 17.62 12.78
N ASN A 112 6.71 16.65 13.65
CA ASN A 112 7.42 16.88 14.91
C ASN A 112 8.85 17.38 14.70
N VAL A 113 9.54 16.88 13.67
CA VAL A 113 10.86 17.36 13.26
C VAL A 113 10.76 18.78 12.68
N SER A 114 9.77 19.05 11.82
CA SER A 114 9.59 20.38 11.20
C SER A 114 9.27 21.46 12.24
N LYS A 115 8.55 21.14 13.32
CA LYS A 115 8.28 22.04 14.45
C LYS A 115 9.55 22.55 15.16
N ARG A 116 10.66 21.81 15.07
CA ARG A 116 11.97 22.20 15.65
C ARG A 116 12.79 23.14 14.75
N GLY A 117 12.25 23.54 13.60
CA GLY A 117 12.87 24.47 12.67
C GLY A 117 13.56 23.80 11.47
N GLN A 118 13.77 24.59 10.41
CA GLN A 118 14.23 24.10 9.11
C GLN A 118 15.67 23.53 9.17
N LEU A 119 16.55 24.13 9.98
CA LEU A 119 17.92 23.63 10.15
C LEU A 119 17.93 22.24 10.77
N PHE A 120 17.15 22.03 11.85
CA PHE A 120 17.04 20.73 12.50
C PHE A 120 16.47 19.68 11.54
N LYS A 121 15.48 20.05 10.72
CA LYS A 121 14.91 19.17 9.70
C LYS A 121 15.94 18.71 8.67
N SER A 122 16.76 19.62 8.14
CA SER A 122 17.80 19.27 7.17
C SER A 122 18.85 18.33 7.76
N ILE A 123 19.30 18.61 9.00
CA ILE A 123 20.25 17.75 9.72
C ILE A 123 19.63 16.38 9.98
N PHE A 124 18.38 16.34 10.43
CA PHE A 124 17.66 15.09 10.68
C PHE A 124 17.56 14.23 9.42
N ASN A 125 17.14 14.82 8.30
CA ASN A 125 17.02 14.11 7.03
C ASN A 125 18.37 13.53 6.58
N TYR A 126 19.45 14.32 6.66
CA TYR A 126 20.79 13.85 6.34
C TYR A 126 21.21 12.65 7.21
N ILE A 127 20.94 12.70 8.51
CA ILE A 127 21.32 11.61 9.44
C ILE A 127 20.50 10.35 9.18
N ILE A 128 19.20 10.49 8.87
CA ILE A 128 18.37 9.34 8.50
C ILE A 128 18.81 8.73 7.17
N GLU A 129 19.10 9.54 6.15
CA GLU A 129 19.65 9.06 4.88
C GLU A 129 20.98 8.32 5.08
N TYR A 130 21.89 8.90 5.87
CA TYR A 130 23.14 8.23 6.26
C TYR A 130 22.85 6.88 6.92
N LYS A 131 21.94 6.84 7.90
CA LYS A 131 21.58 5.61 8.59
C LYS A 131 20.98 4.56 7.64
N VAL A 132 20.11 4.94 6.72
CA VAL A 132 19.54 4.03 5.70
C VAL A 132 20.65 3.40 4.85
N GLN A 133 21.64 4.18 4.42
CA GLN A 133 22.77 3.65 3.64
C GLN A 133 23.58 2.59 4.41
N TRP A 134 23.84 2.82 5.70
CA TRP A 134 24.56 1.84 6.53
C TRP A 134 23.72 0.60 6.84
N LEU A 135 22.42 0.77 7.10
CA LEU A 135 21.50 -0.35 7.32
C LEU A 135 21.38 -1.25 6.10
N ARG A 136 21.29 -0.68 4.88
CA ARG A 136 21.28 -1.46 3.63
C ARG A 136 22.55 -2.29 3.42
N ARG A 137 23.67 -1.88 4.04
CA ARG A 137 24.94 -2.62 4.04
C ARG A 137 25.08 -3.60 5.21
N GLY A 138 24.06 -3.70 6.08
CA GLY A 138 24.06 -4.58 7.25
C GLY A 138 24.71 -4.02 8.50
N PHE A 139 25.06 -2.73 8.52
CA PHE A 139 25.68 -2.09 9.69
C PHE A 139 24.66 -1.37 10.57
N ARG A 140 24.94 -1.35 11.87
CA ARG A 140 24.16 -0.60 12.87
C ARG A 140 24.78 0.76 13.14
N THR A 141 23.98 1.72 13.60
CA THR A 141 24.42 3.09 13.92
C THR A 141 24.12 3.45 15.38
N PRO A 142 24.77 2.80 16.37
CA PRO A 142 24.38 2.86 17.79
C PRO A 142 24.40 4.28 18.39
N ILE A 143 25.28 5.16 17.89
CA ILE A 143 25.34 6.55 18.34
C ILE A 143 24.09 7.32 17.88
N ILE A 144 23.71 7.17 16.61
CA ILE A 144 22.50 7.79 16.04
C ILE A 144 21.25 7.22 16.72
N ASP A 145 21.24 5.90 16.95
CA ASP A 145 20.16 5.21 17.65
C ASP A 145 19.88 5.82 19.01
N ARG A 146 20.94 6.08 19.78
CA ARG A 146 20.85 6.60 21.13
C ARG A 146 20.50 8.08 21.19
N LEU A 147 21.07 8.90 20.31
CA LEU A 147 20.93 10.36 20.37
C LEU A 147 19.68 10.90 19.68
N ILE A 148 19.24 10.25 18.59
CA ILE A 148 18.16 10.79 17.73
C ILE A 148 16.97 9.84 17.70
N CYS A 149 17.20 8.57 17.34
CA CYS A 149 16.09 7.62 17.16
C CYS A 149 15.38 7.28 18.47
N SER A 150 16.07 7.32 19.61
CA SER A 150 15.50 7.02 20.94
C SER A 150 14.29 7.90 21.27
N GLY A 151 14.36 9.20 20.94
CA GLY A 151 13.27 10.16 21.15
C GLY A 151 12.08 9.95 20.21
N ILE A 152 12.31 9.39 19.02
CA ILE A 152 11.23 9.05 18.08
C ILE A 152 10.60 7.72 18.48
N ARG A 153 11.43 6.73 18.81
CA ARG A 153 11.02 5.41 19.26
C ARG A 153 10.18 5.49 20.53
N SER A 154 10.44 6.44 21.42
CA SER A 154 9.60 6.63 22.62
C SER A 154 8.15 7.04 22.30
N GLN A 155 7.91 7.73 21.18
CA GLN A 155 6.56 8.10 20.73
C GLN A 155 5.72 6.91 20.27
N ILE A 156 6.36 5.78 19.96
CA ILE A 156 5.72 4.50 19.65
C ILE A 156 5.91 3.47 20.78
N GLY A 157 6.05 3.95 22.02
CA GLY A 157 6.14 3.11 23.22
C GLY A 157 7.54 2.60 23.57
N GLY A 158 8.56 2.86 22.75
CA GLY A 158 9.97 2.62 23.06
C GLY A 158 10.44 1.16 22.99
N ARG A 159 9.51 0.19 22.99
CA ARG A 159 9.79 -1.26 23.03
C ARG A 159 9.51 -1.98 21.72
N LEU A 160 8.98 -1.31 20.71
CA LEU A 160 8.64 -1.96 19.46
C LEU A 160 9.90 -2.49 18.77
N GLU A 161 9.95 -3.77 18.47
CA GLU A 161 11.07 -4.45 17.81
C GLU A 161 10.68 -4.92 16.42
N PHE A 162 9.45 -5.44 16.28
CA PHE A 162 8.97 -6.05 15.05
C PHE A 162 7.70 -5.37 14.57
N MET A 163 7.61 -5.12 13.27
CA MET A 163 6.39 -4.66 12.64
C MET A 163 6.15 -5.45 11.36
N MET A 164 4.97 -6.03 11.25
CA MET A 164 4.54 -6.75 10.05
C MET A 164 3.52 -5.92 9.30
N VAL A 165 3.74 -5.70 8.01
CA VAL A 165 2.89 -4.86 7.17
C VAL A 165 2.23 -5.71 6.11
N GLY A 166 0.91 -5.58 5.98
CA GLY A 166 0.14 -6.31 4.98
C GLY A 166 -1.05 -5.52 4.46
N GLY A 167 -1.82 -6.15 3.59
CA GLY A 167 -3.08 -5.61 3.05
C GLY A 167 -2.93 -4.62 1.89
N ALA A 168 -1.76 -4.01 1.70
CA ALA A 168 -1.45 -3.19 0.52
C ALA A 168 0.07 -3.08 0.28
N PRO A 169 0.50 -2.65 -0.92
CA PRO A 169 1.91 -2.34 -1.20
C PRO A 169 2.45 -1.24 -0.29
N LEU A 170 3.67 -1.40 0.23
CA LEU A 170 4.40 -0.41 0.99
C LEU A 170 5.43 0.29 0.11
N ASN A 171 5.52 1.61 0.21
CA ASN A 171 6.54 2.38 -0.49
C ASN A 171 7.93 2.12 0.12
N VAL A 172 8.94 1.91 -0.74
CA VAL A 172 10.32 1.61 -0.35
C VAL A 172 10.93 2.68 0.55
N ASP A 173 10.72 3.97 0.23
CA ASP A 173 11.25 5.08 1.03
C ASP A 173 10.59 5.13 2.41
N THR A 174 9.28 4.88 2.50
CA THR A 174 8.59 4.78 3.80
C THR A 174 9.08 3.59 4.61
N HIS A 175 9.32 2.45 3.96
CA HIS A 175 9.88 1.25 4.59
C HIS A 175 11.24 1.56 5.22
N ASP A 176 12.18 2.08 4.43
CA ASP A 176 13.53 2.40 4.89
C ASP A 176 13.55 3.50 5.94
N PHE A 177 12.76 4.56 5.72
CA PHE A 177 12.64 5.67 6.67
C PHE A 177 12.18 5.17 8.04
N LEU A 178 11.12 4.36 8.12
CA LEU A 178 10.60 3.87 9.38
C LEU A 178 11.51 2.85 10.04
N ARG A 179 12.10 1.92 9.26
CA ARG A 179 13.12 0.98 9.74
C ARG A 179 14.29 1.73 10.38
N ALA A 180 14.78 2.79 9.74
CA ALA A 180 15.85 3.64 10.25
C ALA A 180 15.42 4.49 11.46
N CYS A 181 14.32 5.23 11.38
CA CYS A 181 13.87 6.13 12.44
C CYS A 181 13.51 5.40 13.74
N LEU A 182 12.84 4.26 13.63
CA LEU A 182 12.30 3.51 14.77
C LEU A 182 13.27 2.44 15.29
N ASN A 183 14.29 2.10 14.50
CA ASN A 183 15.22 1.02 14.78
C ASN A 183 14.51 -0.34 14.99
N ILE A 184 13.63 -0.69 14.06
CA ILE A 184 12.79 -1.89 14.11
C ILE A 184 13.03 -2.79 12.91
N LYS A 185 12.69 -4.06 13.06
CA LYS A 185 12.59 -5.00 11.93
C LYS A 185 11.20 -4.87 11.32
N LEU A 186 11.17 -4.25 10.13
CA LEU A 186 9.96 -4.00 9.36
C LEU A 186 9.89 -4.99 8.20
N CYS A 187 8.83 -5.80 8.15
CA CYS A 187 8.64 -6.83 7.13
C CYS A 187 7.30 -6.65 6.42
N GLN A 188 7.31 -6.88 5.12
CA GLN A 188 6.10 -6.92 4.33
C GLN A 188 5.67 -8.38 4.11
N GLY A 189 4.38 -8.63 4.32
CA GLY A 189 3.74 -9.90 4.02
C GLY A 189 2.67 -9.73 2.95
N TYR A 190 2.46 -10.79 2.19
CA TYR A 190 1.37 -10.88 1.23
C TYR A 190 0.44 -12.04 1.59
N GLY A 191 -0.85 -11.77 1.44
CA GLY A 191 -1.93 -12.71 1.60
C GLY A 191 -3.25 -12.03 1.29
N SER A 192 -4.31 -12.84 1.22
CA SER A 192 -5.67 -12.38 1.02
C SER A 192 -6.61 -13.11 2.00
N THR A 193 -7.89 -12.76 1.98
CA THR A 193 -8.91 -13.49 2.77
C THR A 193 -9.03 -14.93 2.30
N GLU A 194 -8.94 -15.18 0.98
CA GLU A 194 -8.95 -16.52 0.38
C GLU A 194 -7.73 -17.39 0.76
N LEU A 195 -6.68 -16.76 1.30
CA LEU A 195 -5.43 -17.41 1.74
C LEU A 195 -5.22 -17.34 3.26
N ILE A 196 -6.21 -16.82 3.99
CA ILE A 196 -6.18 -16.71 5.46
C ILE A 196 -4.95 -15.88 5.89
N ALA A 197 -4.80 -14.71 5.25
CA ALA A 197 -3.73 -13.73 5.45
C ALA A 197 -2.29 -14.20 5.17
N SER A 198 -2.09 -15.44 4.72
CA SER A 198 -0.78 -16.08 4.68
C SER A 198 -0.44 -16.57 3.28
N ALA A 199 0.53 -15.99 2.61
CA ALA A 199 1.07 -16.55 1.36
C ALA A 199 2.59 -16.42 1.31
N THR A 200 3.10 -15.19 1.35
CA THR A 200 4.53 -14.91 1.44
C THR A 200 4.83 -13.93 2.56
N SER A 201 6.06 -13.95 3.04
CA SER A 201 6.56 -12.93 3.96
C SER A 201 8.05 -12.73 3.78
N MET A 202 8.49 -11.49 3.98
CA MET A 202 9.91 -11.19 4.15
C MET A 202 10.42 -11.79 5.46
N ASP A 203 11.68 -12.19 5.46
CA ASP A 203 12.37 -12.50 6.71
C ASP A 203 12.57 -11.22 7.55
N PHE A 204 12.60 -11.36 8.87
CA PHE A 204 12.85 -10.23 9.78
C PHE A 204 14.27 -9.68 9.70
N ASP A 205 15.21 -10.45 9.19
CA ASP A 205 16.59 -10.06 8.93
C ASP A 205 16.82 -9.69 7.45
N ASP A 206 15.78 -9.71 6.61
CA ASP A 206 15.86 -9.25 5.22
C ASP A 206 15.96 -7.71 5.15
N LEU A 207 17.09 -7.26 4.63
CA LEU A 207 17.41 -5.84 4.44
C LEU A 207 16.84 -5.27 3.13
N SER A 208 16.31 -6.12 2.24
CA SER A 208 15.63 -5.69 1.02
C SER A 208 14.36 -4.89 1.33
N THR A 209 13.81 -4.24 0.32
CA THR A 209 12.60 -3.42 0.40
C THR A 209 11.80 -3.51 -0.89
N GLY A 210 10.48 -3.34 -0.79
CA GLY A 210 9.57 -3.39 -1.95
C GLY A 210 9.20 -4.80 -2.40
N GLY A 211 9.79 -5.83 -1.77
CA GLY A 211 9.45 -7.25 -1.89
C GLY A 211 8.33 -7.67 -0.93
N ILE A 212 7.74 -8.84 -1.21
CA ILE A 212 6.82 -9.55 -0.30
C ILE A 212 7.45 -10.84 0.26
N GLY A 213 8.75 -11.03 0.02
CA GLY A 213 9.54 -12.16 0.50
C GLY A 213 9.22 -13.48 -0.20
N GLY A 214 9.49 -14.58 0.51
CA GLY A 214 9.31 -15.95 0.00
C GLY A 214 8.04 -16.63 0.51
N PRO A 215 7.65 -17.78 -0.06
CA PRO A 215 6.49 -18.55 0.38
C PRO A 215 6.61 -18.99 1.85
N LEU A 216 5.52 -18.87 2.60
CA LEU A 216 5.47 -19.36 3.97
C LEU A 216 5.45 -20.89 4.03
N PHE A 217 5.74 -21.44 5.22
CA PHE A 217 5.72 -22.89 5.41
C PHE A 217 4.38 -23.50 5.00
N GLY A 218 4.42 -24.56 4.19
CA GLY A 218 3.23 -25.24 3.70
C GLY A 218 2.49 -24.54 2.55
N VAL A 219 2.99 -23.38 2.11
CA VAL A 219 2.50 -22.64 0.93
C VAL A 219 3.36 -22.99 -0.28
N LYS A 220 2.71 -23.18 -1.42
CA LYS A 220 3.32 -23.32 -2.73
C LYS A 220 2.82 -22.21 -3.63
N ILE A 221 3.67 -21.71 -4.50
CA ILE A 221 3.30 -20.69 -5.49
C ILE A 221 3.73 -21.22 -6.86
N ARG A 222 2.81 -21.23 -7.81
CA ARG A 222 3.10 -21.43 -9.22
C ARG A 222 2.82 -20.13 -9.96
N LEU A 223 3.71 -19.75 -10.87
CA LEU A 223 3.44 -18.66 -11.80
C LEU A 223 2.70 -19.23 -13.01
N VAL A 224 1.69 -18.49 -13.46
CA VAL A 224 0.93 -18.81 -14.68
C VAL A 224 1.07 -17.64 -15.62
N ASP A 225 1.38 -17.94 -16.89
CA ASP A 225 1.41 -16.94 -17.94
C ASP A 225 0.10 -16.15 -17.97
N TRP A 226 0.22 -14.87 -18.29
CA TRP A 226 -0.94 -14.04 -18.54
C TRP A 226 -0.74 -13.30 -19.85
N ASP A 227 -1.12 -13.97 -20.94
CA ASP A 227 -0.92 -13.51 -22.30
C ASP A 227 -1.60 -12.17 -22.57
N GLU A 228 -2.80 -11.93 -22.01
CA GLU A 228 -3.49 -10.65 -22.19
C GLU A 228 -2.73 -9.48 -21.58
N GLY A 229 -2.00 -9.69 -20.48
CA GLY A 229 -1.16 -8.64 -19.87
C GLY A 229 0.28 -8.61 -20.40
N GLY A 230 0.65 -9.53 -21.30
CA GLY A 230 2.02 -9.65 -21.80
C GLY A 230 3.04 -10.11 -20.74
N TYR A 231 2.59 -10.83 -19.69
CA TYR A 231 3.47 -11.37 -18.66
C TYR A 231 3.69 -12.87 -18.89
N LYS A 232 4.96 -13.26 -19.04
CA LYS A 232 5.34 -14.66 -19.25
C LYS A 232 6.33 -15.11 -18.19
N VAL A 233 6.19 -16.37 -17.77
CA VAL A 233 7.11 -17.00 -16.82
C VAL A 233 8.52 -17.08 -17.40
N THR A 234 8.65 -17.06 -18.72
CA THR A 234 9.93 -17.04 -19.45
C THR A 234 10.56 -15.65 -19.59
N ASP A 235 9.91 -14.59 -19.10
CA ASP A 235 10.45 -13.23 -19.12
C ASP A 235 11.80 -13.15 -18.37
N GLN A 236 12.64 -12.23 -18.82
CA GLN A 236 13.96 -11.94 -18.24
C GLN A 236 14.11 -10.43 -17.98
N PRO A 237 14.83 -10.00 -16.94
CA PRO A 237 15.64 -10.80 -16.00
C PRO A 237 14.84 -11.51 -14.89
N GLU A 238 13.55 -11.21 -14.76
CA GLU A 238 12.66 -11.78 -13.74
C GLU A 238 11.50 -12.51 -14.41
N SER A 239 11.20 -13.72 -13.95
CA SER A 239 9.99 -14.44 -14.38
C SER A 239 8.75 -13.71 -13.87
N ARG A 240 7.76 -13.49 -14.74
CA ARG A 240 6.54 -12.74 -14.40
C ARG A 240 5.29 -13.55 -14.70
N GLY A 241 4.26 -13.42 -13.88
CA GLY A 241 2.99 -14.10 -14.15
C GLY A 241 2.00 -13.95 -13.00
N GLU A 242 0.82 -14.52 -13.18
CA GLU A 242 -0.15 -14.63 -12.10
C GLU A 242 0.38 -15.56 -11.01
N ALA A 243 0.35 -15.09 -9.76
CA ALA A 243 0.60 -15.95 -8.62
C ALA A 243 -0.62 -16.85 -8.39
N VAL A 244 -0.47 -18.16 -8.57
CA VAL A 244 -1.47 -19.15 -8.14
C VAL A 244 -0.94 -19.84 -6.90
N VAL A 245 -1.63 -19.63 -5.78
CA VAL A 245 -1.16 -20.04 -4.46
C VAL A 245 -1.85 -21.32 -4.05
N GLY A 246 -1.08 -22.33 -3.68
CA GLY A 246 -1.54 -23.63 -3.22
C GLY A 246 -1.12 -23.93 -1.80
N GLY A 247 -1.97 -24.60 -1.03
CA GLY A 247 -1.65 -24.90 0.35
C GLY A 247 -2.85 -25.34 1.17
N HIS A 248 -2.59 -25.72 2.41
CA HIS A 248 -3.65 -26.10 3.36
C HIS A 248 -4.38 -24.88 3.95
N ASN A 249 -3.84 -23.68 3.75
CA ASN A 249 -4.42 -22.40 4.12
C ASN A 249 -5.33 -21.79 3.04
N VAL A 250 -5.45 -22.43 1.86
CA VAL A 250 -6.35 -21.98 0.80
C VAL A 250 -7.80 -22.27 1.19
N ALA A 251 -8.66 -21.26 1.16
CA ALA A 251 -10.07 -21.30 1.56
C ALA A 251 -10.92 -22.28 0.73
N LEU A 252 -12.14 -22.58 1.22
CA LEU A 252 -13.04 -23.51 0.53
C LEU A 252 -13.72 -22.93 -0.71
N GLY A 253 -13.82 -21.60 -0.79
CA GLY A 253 -14.59 -20.92 -1.82
C GLY A 253 -15.38 -19.76 -1.26
N TYR A 254 -16.39 -19.36 -2.02
CA TYR A 254 -17.32 -18.28 -1.69
C TYR A 254 -18.70 -18.85 -1.33
N HIS A 255 -19.27 -18.39 -0.22
CA HIS A 255 -20.54 -18.88 0.31
C HIS A 255 -21.69 -18.58 -0.65
N GLY A 256 -22.39 -19.63 -1.11
CA GLY A 256 -23.52 -19.51 -2.04
C GLY A 256 -23.15 -19.03 -3.44
N LEU A 257 -21.85 -19.10 -3.82
CA LEU A 257 -21.32 -18.59 -5.08
C LEU A 257 -20.43 -19.66 -5.74
N ASP A 258 -21.04 -20.76 -6.14
CA ASP A 258 -20.35 -21.96 -6.64
C ASP A 258 -19.60 -21.71 -7.95
N GLU A 259 -20.20 -20.95 -8.89
CA GLU A 259 -19.56 -20.59 -10.16
C GLU A 259 -18.26 -19.79 -9.94
N LEU A 260 -18.33 -18.72 -9.14
CA LEU A 260 -17.17 -17.92 -8.77
C LEU A 260 -16.13 -18.73 -7.97
N THR A 261 -16.57 -19.74 -7.23
CA THR A 261 -15.68 -20.65 -6.52
C THR A 261 -14.93 -21.55 -7.50
N ALA A 262 -15.62 -22.12 -8.50
CA ALA A 262 -15.00 -22.96 -9.52
C ALA A 262 -14.02 -22.17 -10.42
N GLU A 263 -14.30 -20.89 -10.68
CA GLU A 263 -13.38 -20.01 -11.43
C GLU A 263 -12.10 -19.69 -10.65
N ALA A 264 -12.21 -19.43 -9.34
CA ALA A 264 -11.10 -18.93 -8.53
C ALA A 264 -10.28 -20.04 -7.85
N PHE A 265 -10.88 -21.20 -7.58
CA PHE A 265 -10.27 -22.28 -6.81
C PHE A 265 -10.18 -23.56 -7.63
N GLU A 266 -9.03 -24.21 -7.57
CA GLU A 266 -8.75 -25.48 -8.22
C GLU A 266 -8.30 -26.50 -7.16
N THR A 267 -8.66 -27.77 -7.32
CA THR A 267 -8.16 -28.85 -6.45
C THR A 267 -7.44 -29.88 -7.29
N THR A 268 -6.16 -30.09 -6.96
CA THR A 268 -5.32 -31.12 -7.58
C THR A 268 -5.18 -32.32 -6.65
N LEU A 269 -5.19 -33.52 -7.24
CA LEU A 269 -4.86 -34.77 -6.57
C LEU A 269 -3.42 -35.12 -6.90
N THR A 270 -2.54 -35.11 -5.89
CA THR A 270 -1.19 -35.68 -6.03
C THR A 270 -1.17 -37.05 -5.40
N ALA A 271 -1.08 -38.10 -6.23
CA ALA A 271 -0.78 -39.44 -5.76
C ALA A 271 0.68 -39.48 -5.30
N THR A 272 0.92 -39.68 -4.01
CA THR A 272 2.23 -40.07 -3.51
C THR A 272 2.20 -41.56 -3.13
N PRO A 273 3.35 -42.27 -3.14
CA PRO A 273 3.39 -43.71 -2.83
C PRO A 273 2.78 -44.08 -1.47
N THR A 274 2.66 -43.11 -0.56
CA THR A 274 2.17 -43.30 0.80
C THR A 274 0.79 -42.68 1.08
N ALA A 275 0.21 -41.88 0.17
CA ALA A 275 -1.16 -41.32 0.30
C ALA A 275 -1.59 -40.51 -0.94
N GLU A 276 -2.90 -40.39 -1.15
CA GLU A 276 -3.50 -39.33 -1.96
C GLU A 276 -3.46 -38.00 -1.19
N ARG A 277 -2.67 -37.04 -1.67
CA ARG A 277 -2.69 -35.67 -1.13
C ARG A 277 -3.53 -34.77 -2.03
N ARG A 278 -4.66 -34.30 -1.48
CA ARG A 278 -5.47 -33.22 -2.09
C ARG A 278 -4.81 -31.87 -1.79
N MET A 279 -4.49 -31.10 -2.82
CA MET A 279 -3.98 -29.73 -2.68
C MET A 279 -4.90 -28.76 -3.39
N ARG A 280 -5.34 -27.74 -2.65
CA ARG A 280 -6.15 -26.63 -3.19
C ARG A 280 -5.24 -25.52 -3.67
N TRP A 281 -5.64 -24.89 -4.76
CA TRP A 281 -4.99 -23.75 -5.39
C TRP A 281 -5.99 -22.62 -5.55
N PHE A 282 -5.51 -21.39 -5.42
CA PHE A 282 -6.29 -20.17 -5.58
C PHE A 282 -5.61 -19.27 -6.60
N ARG A 283 -6.38 -18.87 -7.60
CA ARG A 283 -5.98 -17.88 -8.62
C ARG A 283 -6.14 -16.49 -8.04
N THR A 284 -5.03 -15.87 -7.66
CA THR A 284 -5.05 -14.60 -6.91
C THR A 284 -5.53 -13.43 -7.76
N GLY A 285 -5.32 -13.49 -9.07
CA GLY A 285 -5.42 -12.33 -9.95
C GLY A 285 -4.34 -11.26 -9.70
N ASP A 286 -3.36 -11.52 -8.82
CA ASP A 286 -2.20 -10.66 -8.59
C ASP A 286 -1.03 -11.14 -9.48
N ILE A 287 -0.40 -10.21 -10.18
CA ILE A 287 0.77 -10.47 -11.02
C ILE A 287 2.02 -10.19 -10.19
N VAL A 288 2.93 -11.16 -10.18
CA VAL A 288 4.18 -11.07 -9.45
C VAL A 288 5.38 -11.23 -10.39
N ALA A 289 6.49 -10.60 -10.00
CA ALA A 289 7.81 -10.89 -10.52
C ALA A 289 8.59 -11.70 -9.47
N VAL A 290 9.38 -12.66 -9.92
CA VAL A 290 10.29 -13.43 -9.08
C VAL A 290 11.72 -13.03 -9.41
N SER A 291 12.39 -12.48 -8.42
CA SER A 291 13.80 -12.10 -8.49
C SER A 291 14.71 -13.33 -8.48
N ALA A 292 15.96 -13.19 -8.93
CA ALA A 292 16.89 -14.32 -9.08
C ALA A 292 17.22 -15.05 -7.76
N ASP A 293 17.04 -14.38 -6.63
CA ASP A 293 17.16 -14.89 -5.27
C ASP A 293 15.90 -15.61 -4.76
N GLY A 294 14.85 -15.71 -5.59
CA GLY A 294 13.59 -16.39 -5.26
C GLY A 294 12.60 -15.53 -4.48
N LEU A 295 12.86 -14.22 -4.34
CA LEU A 295 11.96 -13.29 -3.68
C LEU A 295 10.86 -12.80 -4.63
N PHE A 296 9.66 -12.66 -4.10
CA PHE A 296 8.51 -12.23 -4.86
C PHE A 296 8.29 -10.72 -4.72
N ARG A 297 7.81 -10.09 -5.79
CA ARG A 297 7.25 -8.73 -5.80
C ARG A 297 5.92 -8.69 -6.51
N ILE A 298 4.94 -8.02 -5.92
CA ILE A 298 3.71 -7.70 -6.63
C ILE A 298 4.03 -6.59 -7.62
N ILE A 299 3.81 -6.86 -8.90
CA ILE A 299 3.99 -5.88 -9.97
C ILE A 299 2.66 -5.40 -10.51
N ASP A 300 1.58 -6.19 -10.36
CA ASP A 300 0.29 -5.82 -10.95
C ASP A 300 -0.93 -6.58 -10.41
N ARG A 301 -2.12 -6.24 -10.91
CA ARG A 301 -3.40 -6.94 -10.69
C ARG A 301 -4.19 -7.07 -11.99
N LYS A 302 -4.60 -8.28 -12.37
CA LYS A 302 -5.39 -8.56 -13.58
C LYS A 302 -6.64 -7.67 -13.70
N LYS A 303 -7.34 -7.46 -12.59
CA LYS A 303 -8.59 -6.66 -12.53
C LYS A 303 -8.37 -5.16 -12.66
N ASP A 304 -7.14 -4.71 -12.54
CA ASP A 304 -6.78 -3.31 -12.66
C ASP A 304 -6.22 -3.00 -14.05
N PHE A 305 -6.33 -3.88 -15.05
CA PHE A 305 -5.91 -3.56 -16.42
C PHE A 305 -7.01 -2.91 -17.25
N VAL A 306 -6.61 -1.90 -18.03
CA VAL A 306 -7.39 -1.37 -19.14
C VAL A 306 -6.56 -1.49 -20.41
N LYS A 307 -7.18 -2.08 -21.44
CA LYS A 307 -6.62 -2.21 -22.79
C LYS A 307 -6.97 -0.96 -23.57
N LEU A 308 -6.01 -0.10 -23.89
CA LEU A 308 -6.24 1.08 -24.72
C LEU A 308 -6.54 0.71 -26.18
N GLN A 309 -7.07 1.67 -26.94
CA GLN A 309 -7.55 1.46 -28.31
C GLN A 309 -6.49 0.85 -29.27
N PHE A 310 -5.20 1.10 -29.03
CA PHE A 310 -4.10 0.56 -29.83
C PHE A 310 -3.64 -0.84 -29.41
N GLY A 311 -4.37 -1.50 -28.50
CA GLY A 311 -4.07 -2.86 -28.04
C GLY A 311 -3.02 -2.94 -26.93
N GLU A 312 -2.53 -1.80 -26.46
CA GLU A 312 -1.59 -1.71 -25.34
C GLU A 312 -2.32 -1.85 -24.01
N TYR A 313 -1.75 -2.63 -23.10
CA TYR A 313 -2.29 -2.90 -21.78
C TYR A 313 -1.60 -1.99 -20.76
N ILE A 314 -2.38 -1.14 -20.08
CA ILE A 314 -1.90 -0.33 -18.96
C ILE A 314 -2.52 -0.83 -17.67
N SER A 315 -1.69 -1.02 -16.65
CA SER A 315 -2.13 -1.25 -15.29
C SER A 315 -2.71 0.02 -14.67
N LEU A 316 -4.03 0.14 -14.60
CA LEU A 316 -4.71 1.17 -13.82
C LEU A 316 -4.40 1.08 -12.32
N GLY A 317 -3.85 -0.02 -11.82
CA GLY A 317 -3.55 -0.16 -10.40
C GLY A 317 -2.25 0.54 -10.08
N LYS A 318 -1.16 0.04 -10.67
CA LYS A 318 0.19 0.50 -10.39
C LYS A 318 0.52 1.78 -11.16
N THR A 319 0.27 1.84 -12.46
CA THR A 319 0.64 3.01 -13.27
C THR A 319 -0.14 4.24 -12.84
N ILE A 320 -1.47 4.16 -12.73
CA ILE A 320 -2.27 5.32 -12.26
C ILE A 320 -1.86 5.73 -10.84
N TYR A 321 -1.63 4.77 -9.93
CA TYR A 321 -1.19 5.13 -8.57
C TYR A 321 0.18 5.82 -8.56
N LEU A 322 1.16 5.33 -9.35
CA LEU A 322 2.47 5.96 -9.47
C LEU A 322 2.36 7.35 -10.09
N VAL A 323 1.56 7.50 -11.13
CA VAL A 323 1.28 8.81 -11.77
C VAL A 323 0.63 9.74 -10.75
N GLU A 324 -0.38 9.31 -10.01
CA GLU A 324 -1.03 10.11 -8.97
C GLU A 324 -0.08 10.51 -7.85
N LEU A 325 0.80 9.59 -7.42
CA LEU A 325 1.78 9.83 -6.37
C LEU A 325 2.82 10.86 -6.82
N GLU A 326 3.27 10.79 -8.08
CA GLU A 326 4.16 11.79 -8.66
C GLU A 326 3.45 13.14 -8.82
N LEU A 327 2.22 13.14 -9.34
CA LEU A 327 1.42 14.35 -9.56
C LEU A 327 1.01 15.04 -8.25
N LYS A 328 0.91 14.34 -7.12
CA LYS A 328 0.69 14.98 -5.80
C LYS A 328 1.83 15.90 -5.36
N ASN A 329 3.03 15.72 -5.90
CA ASN A 329 4.15 16.61 -5.64
C ASN A 329 4.21 17.81 -6.62
N PHE A 330 3.30 17.85 -7.60
CA PHE A 330 3.25 18.92 -8.58
C PHE A 330 2.58 20.17 -8.00
N ARG A 331 3.19 21.34 -8.19
CA ARG A 331 2.83 22.60 -7.51
C ARG A 331 1.36 23.05 -7.65
N PHE A 332 0.69 22.64 -8.73
CA PHE A 332 -0.71 23.01 -9.00
C PHE A 332 -1.72 21.99 -8.48
N VAL A 333 -1.29 20.86 -7.91
CA VAL A 333 -2.16 19.76 -7.48
C VAL A 333 -2.30 19.76 -5.97
N ASP A 334 -3.54 19.80 -5.49
CA ASP A 334 -3.87 19.50 -4.08
C ASP A 334 -4.33 18.04 -3.95
N ASN A 335 -5.17 17.58 -4.89
CA ASN A 335 -5.54 16.18 -5.02
C ASN A 335 -5.74 15.80 -6.48
N VAL A 336 -5.58 14.52 -6.80
CA VAL A 336 -5.64 14.04 -8.19
C VAL A 336 -6.23 12.64 -8.26
N CYS A 337 -7.01 12.41 -9.30
CA CYS A 337 -7.49 11.09 -9.73
C CYS A 337 -7.19 10.95 -11.23
N VAL A 338 -6.38 9.97 -11.61
CA VAL A 338 -6.13 9.66 -13.02
C VAL A 338 -7.17 8.64 -13.48
N TYR A 339 -7.66 8.83 -14.69
CA TYR A 339 -8.65 7.97 -15.34
C TYR A 339 -8.13 7.51 -16.70
N GLY A 340 -8.37 6.23 -17.01
CA GLY A 340 -8.08 5.63 -18.31
C GLY A 340 -9.27 4.83 -18.80
N ASP A 341 -9.56 4.92 -20.10
CA ASP A 341 -10.65 4.21 -20.77
C ASP A 341 -10.08 3.29 -21.85
N SER A 342 -10.59 2.05 -21.94
CA SER A 342 -10.15 1.06 -22.92
C SER A 342 -10.40 1.47 -24.37
N TYR A 343 -11.41 2.28 -24.62
CA TYR A 343 -11.76 2.72 -25.97
C TYR A 343 -10.97 3.96 -26.41
N ARG A 344 -10.06 4.46 -25.56
CA ARG A 344 -9.32 5.71 -25.77
C ARG A 344 -7.82 5.44 -25.79
N SER A 345 -7.05 6.39 -26.31
CA SER A 345 -5.60 6.23 -26.55
C SER A 345 -4.71 6.94 -25.53
N TYR A 346 -5.30 7.56 -24.51
CA TYR A 346 -4.57 8.34 -23.52
C TYR A 346 -5.29 8.40 -22.17
N LEU A 347 -4.55 8.78 -21.12
CA LEU A 347 -5.08 9.01 -19.77
C LEU A 347 -5.52 10.47 -19.56
N ILE A 348 -6.50 10.67 -18.68
CA ILE A 348 -6.98 11.98 -18.21
C ILE A 348 -6.63 12.14 -16.73
N ALA A 349 -6.05 13.28 -16.35
CA ALA A 349 -5.85 13.66 -14.96
C ALA A 349 -6.99 14.57 -14.49
N ILE A 350 -7.72 14.15 -13.46
CA ILE A 350 -8.74 14.94 -12.77
C ILE A 350 -8.08 15.56 -11.54
N VAL A 351 -7.92 16.88 -11.54
CA VAL A 351 -7.09 17.61 -10.57
C VAL A 351 -7.96 18.57 -9.77
N ILE A 352 -7.92 18.44 -8.44
CA ILE A 352 -8.28 19.52 -7.52
C ILE A 352 -7.05 20.43 -7.42
N PRO A 353 -7.13 21.68 -7.88
CA PRO A 353 -5.96 22.51 -7.96
C PRO A 353 -5.65 23.20 -6.64
N ASN A 354 -4.36 23.46 -6.39
CA ASN A 354 -3.92 24.27 -5.26
C ASN A 354 -4.34 25.73 -5.46
N GLN A 355 -5.27 26.22 -4.65
CA GLN A 355 -5.87 27.55 -4.83
C GLN A 355 -4.83 28.69 -4.86
N LYS A 356 -3.81 28.66 -3.99
CA LYS A 356 -2.77 29.70 -3.94
C LYS A 356 -1.90 29.68 -5.20
N ALA A 357 -1.51 28.49 -5.66
CA ALA A 357 -0.71 28.35 -6.87
C ALA A 357 -1.50 28.80 -8.11
N MET A 358 -2.81 28.52 -8.16
CA MET A 358 -3.68 28.97 -9.25
C MET A 358 -3.88 30.48 -9.28
N GLN A 359 -4.01 31.13 -8.11
CA GLN A 359 -4.11 32.59 -8.00
C GLN A 359 -2.83 33.27 -8.51
N SER A 360 -1.66 32.80 -8.06
CA SER A 360 -0.38 33.32 -8.55
C SER A 360 -0.19 33.12 -10.06
N LEU A 361 -0.66 31.99 -10.59
CA LEU A 361 -0.66 31.75 -12.04
C LEU A 361 -1.60 32.70 -12.80
N ALA A 362 -2.77 32.99 -12.23
CA ALA A 362 -3.74 33.90 -12.82
C ALA A 362 -3.18 35.32 -12.90
N GLU A 363 -2.53 35.82 -11.84
CA GLU A 363 -1.85 37.12 -11.81
C GLU A 363 -0.77 37.26 -12.89
N GLN A 364 -0.07 36.16 -13.20
CA GLN A 364 0.98 36.14 -14.22
C GLN A 364 0.44 36.07 -15.66
N LEU A 365 -0.64 35.32 -15.89
CA LEU A 365 -1.13 35.00 -17.24
C LEU A 365 -2.35 35.81 -17.69
N LEU A 366 -3.13 36.34 -16.76
CA LEU A 366 -4.38 37.06 -17.04
C LEU A 366 -4.20 38.53 -16.66
N THR A 367 -3.74 39.34 -17.61
CA THR A 367 -3.77 40.80 -17.47
C THR A 367 -5.22 41.30 -17.53
N GLY A 368 -5.72 41.87 -16.43
CA GLY A 368 -7.01 42.59 -16.37
C GLY A 368 -8.25 41.74 -16.07
N VAL A 369 -8.10 40.55 -15.48
CA VAL A 369 -9.24 39.74 -15.02
C VAL A 369 -9.16 39.56 -13.51
N GLU A 370 -9.94 40.34 -12.76
CA GLU A 370 -10.26 40.06 -11.35
C GLU A 370 -11.20 38.86 -11.29
N SER A 371 -10.66 37.66 -11.41
CA SER A 371 -11.40 36.46 -11.03
C SER A 371 -10.77 35.86 -9.78
N ASP A 372 -11.29 36.28 -8.63
CA ASP A 372 -10.93 35.72 -7.32
C ASP A 372 -11.54 34.33 -7.09
N LYS A 373 -12.44 33.88 -7.98
CA LYS A 373 -13.20 32.65 -7.81
C LYS A 373 -12.50 31.50 -8.53
N LEU A 374 -12.08 30.51 -7.75
CA LEU A 374 -11.43 29.28 -8.21
C LEU A 374 -12.19 28.58 -9.37
N ILE A 375 -13.52 28.67 -9.37
CA ILE A 375 -14.41 28.11 -10.40
C ILE A 375 -14.08 28.65 -11.79
N ASP A 376 -13.86 29.96 -11.92
CA ASP A 376 -13.61 30.59 -13.21
C ASP A 376 -12.20 30.28 -13.70
N LEU A 377 -11.22 30.22 -12.77
CA LEU A 377 -9.85 29.80 -13.08
C LEU A 377 -9.82 28.36 -13.60
N CYS A 378 -10.58 27.44 -12.98
CA CYS A 378 -10.69 26.05 -13.41
C CYS A 378 -11.39 25.87 -14.77
N ARG A 379 -12.13 26.88 -15.25
CA ARG A 379 -12.83 26.87 -16.55
C ARG A 379 -12.06 27.62 -17.63
N ASN A 380 -11.02 28.38 -17.29
CA ASN A 380 -10.29 29.20 -18.24
C ASN A 380 -9.37 28.32 -19.12
N PRO A 381 -9.57 28.28 -20.46
CA PRO A 381 -8.77 27.43 -21.35
C PRO A 381 -7.27 27.75 -21.34
N LYS A 382 -6.88 29.02 -21.15
CA LYS A 382 -5.46 29.41 -21.09
C LYS A 382 -4.77 28.81 -19.88
N ILE A 383 -5.45 28.81 -18.74
CA ILE A 383 -4.96 28.23 -17.49
C ILE A 383 -4.85 26.71 -17.62
N ILE A 384 -5.92 26.04 -18.10
CA ILE A 384 -5.91 24.58 -18.29
C ILE A 384 -4.76 24.19 -19.23
N HIS A 385 -4.58 24.90 -20.34
CA HIS A 385 -3.51 24.63 -21.30
C HIS A 385 -2.12 24.81 -20.69
N HIS A 386 -1.92 25.86 -19.90
CA HIS A 386 -0.65 26.11 -19.22
C HIS A 386 -0.34 25.01 -18.19
N VAL A 387 -1.29 24.68 -17.32
CA VAL A 387 -1.14 23.61 -16.31
C VAL A 387 -0.88 22.26 -16.98
N GLN A 388 -1.57 21.96 -18.08
CA GLN A 388 -1.38 20.73 -18.84
C GLN A 388 0.01 20.64 -19.48
N ASN A 389 0.54 21.75 -20.02
CA ASN A 389 1.88 21.78 -20.59
C ASN A 389 2.97 21.63 -19.52
N GLU A 390 2.84 22.34 -18.39
CA GLU A 390 3.77 22.19 -17.27
C GLU A 390 3.72 20.79 -16.66
N LEU A 391 2.53 20.20 -16.51
CA LEU A 391 2.39 18.84 -16.01
C LEU A 391 3.10 17.84 -16.93
N ARG A 392 2.97 17.97 -18.25
CA ARG A 392 3.71 17.11 -19.18
C ARG A 392 5.22 17.30 -19.06
N GLN A 393 5.69 18.53 -18.97
CA GLN A 393 7.13 18.82 -18.80
C GLN A 393 7.66 18.24 -17.49
N TYR A 394 6.92 18.40 -16.39
CA TYR A 394 7.25 17.83 -15.08
C TYR A 394 7.36 16.30 -15.14
N CYS A 395 6.37 15.63 -15.71
CA CYS A 395 6.40 14.17 -15.85
C CYS A 395 7.53 13.68 -16.78
N GLN A 396 7.87 14.44 -17.83
CA GLN A 396 8.96 14.09 -18.75
C GLN A 396 10.35 14.30 -18.14
N GLN A 397 10.55 15.38 -17.38
CA GLN A 397 11.83 15.67 -16.71
C GLN A 397 12.13 14.72 -15.55
N GLY A 398 11.09 14.22 -14.88
CA GLY A 398 11.24 13.26 -13.78
C GLY A 398 11.79 11.89 -14.21
N GLY A 399 11.65 11.51 -15.48
CA GLY A 399 12.20 10.25 -16.04
C GLY A 399 11.58 8.95 -15.48
N LYS A 400 10.58 9.03 -14.60
CA LYS A 400 9.96 7.88 -13.91
C LYS A 400 8.76 7.27 -14.63
N LEU A 401 8.17 7.98 -15.59
CA LEU A 401 6.93 7.60 -16.27
C LEU A 401 7.18 7.38 -17.76
N HIS A 402 6.61 6.31 -18.32
CA HIS A 402 6.63 6.07 -19.76
C HIS A 402 5.66 7.03 -20.47
N LYS A 403 5.90 7.32 -21.75
CA LYS A 403 5.16 8.35 -22.52
C LYS A 403 3.63 8.18 -22.49
N MET A 404 3.15 6.93 -22.47
CA MET A 404 1.72 6.58 -22.45
C MET A 404 1.10 6.69 -21.05
N GLU A 405 1.91 6.69 -20.00
CA GLU A 405 1.48 6.82 -18.60
C GLU A 405 1.25 8.30 -18.23
N ILE A 406 1.81 9.23 -19.01
CA ILE A 406 1.65 10.66 -18.79
C ILE A 406 0.24 11.08 -19.25
N PRO A 407 -0.60 11.64 -18.37
CA PRO A 407 -1.93 12.10 -18.74
C PRO A 407 -1.86 13.14 -19.88
N ALA A 408 -2.53 12.85 -20.99
CA ALA A 408 -2.50 13.71 -22.16
C ALA A 408 -3.39 14.94 -21.99
N ARG A 409 -4.46 14.82 -21.18
CA ARG A 409 -5.45 15.87 -20.88
C ARG A 409 -5.59 16.06 -19.37
N VAL A 410 -5.84 17.30 -18.95
CA VAL A 410 -6.05 17.68 -17.55
C VAL A 410 -7.42 18.33 -17.41
N MET A 411 -8.16 17.91 -16.38
CA MET A 411 -9.41 18.52 -15.95
C MET A 411 -9.18 19.20 -14.60
N LEU A 412 -9.41 20.51 -14.53
CA LEU A 412 -9.41 21.24 -13.27
C LEU A 412 -10.81 21.23 -12.66
N CYS A 413 -10.88 20.84 -11.39
CA CYS A 413 -12.10 20.69 -10.62
C CYS A 413 -12.11 21.70 -9.48
N PRO A 414 -13.08 22.64 -9.47
CA PRO A 414 -13.18 23.61 -8.39
C PRO A 414 -13.85 23.04 -7.14
N GLU A 415 -14.52 21.89 -7.24
CA GLU A 415 -15.16 21.24 -6.10
C GLU A 415 -14.15 20.46 -5.26
N GLU A 416 -14.18 20.67 -3.95
CA GLU A 416 -13.41 19.84 -3.02
C GLU A 416 -14.02 18.43 -2.90
N TRP A 417 -13.16 17.42 -2.83
CA TRP A 417 -13.61 16.05 -2.58
C TRP A 417 -13.72 15.81 -1.09
N THR A 418 -14.95 15.62 -0.63
CA THR A 418 -15.27 15.48 0.79
C THR A 418 -15.93 14.13 1.06
N THR A 419 -16.03 13.78 2.33
CA THR A 419 -16.79 12.60 2.76
C THR A 419 -18.29 12.80 2.49
N GLY A 420 -18.79 14.04 2.60
CA GLY A 420 -20.19 14.42 2.40
C GLY A 420 -20.67 14.24 0.95
N ASN A 421 -19.84 14.53 -0.04
CA ASN A 421 -20.17 14.25 -1.45
C ASN A 421 -19.81 12.81 -1.88
N GLY A 422 -19.28 11.99 -0.96
CA GLY A 422 -18.99 10.58 -1.19
C GLY A 422 -17.87 10.30 -2.19
N LEU A 423 -17.10 11.32 -2.60
CA LEU A 423 -15.99 11.21 -3.56
C LEU A 423 -14.71 10.67 -2.90
N VAL A 424 -14.60 10.82 -1.59
CA VAL A 424 -13.58 10.19 -0.77
C VAL A 424 -14.20 9.35 0.34
N THR A 425 -13.45 8.34 0.78
CA THR A 425 -13.78 7.57 1.99
C THR A 425 -13.68 8.45 3.25
N PRO A 426 -14.22 8.03 4.40
CA PRO A 426 -13.97 8.71 5.69
C PRO A 426 -12.49 8.93 6.01
N ALA A 427 -11.59 8.11 5.45
CA ALA A 427 -10.14 8.24 5.55
C ALA A 427 -9.51 9.10 4.44
N LEU A 428 -10.31 9.91 3.73
CA LEU A 428 -9.92 10.76 2.59
C LEU A 428 -9.27 10.02 1.40
N LYS A 429 -9.35 8.68 1.36
CA LYS A 429 -8.94 7.91 0.17
C LYS A 429 -9.93 8.14 -0.96
N ILE A 430 -9.43 8.39 -2.17
CA ILE A 430 -10.23 8.57 -3.37
C ILE A 430 -11.13 7.35 -3.64
N ARG A 431 -12.41 7.61 -3.92
CA ARG A 431 -13.36 6.61 -4.41
C ARG A 431 -13.46 6.75 -5.93
N ARG A 432 -12.51 6.17 -6.65
CA ARG A 432 -12.35 6.30 -8.11
C ARG A 432 -13.66 6.17 -8.88
N LYS A 433 -14.44 5.12 -8.60
CA LYS A 433 -15.73 4.88 -9.29
C LYS A 433 -16.75 5.99 -9.04
N ASN A 434 -16.76 6.56 -7.83
CA ASN A 434 -17.66 7.67 -7.50
C ASN A 434 -17.21 8.97 -8.18
N ILE A 435 -15.90 9.24 -8.21
CA ILE A 435 -15.30 10.39 -8.92
C ILE A 435 -15.57 10.29 -10.42
N GLN A 436 -15.37 9.10 -11.01
CA GLN A 436 -15.69 8.82 -12.40
C GLN A 436 -17.17 9.12 -12.70
N ASN A 437 -18.09 8.54 -11.92
CA ASN A 437 -19.53 8.76 -12.12
C ASN A 437 -19.91 10.24 -11.97
N PHE A 438 -19.31 10.94 -11.00
CA PHE A 438 -19.59 12.35 -10.74
C PHE A 438 -19.13 13.24 -11.90
N TYR A 439 -17.97 12.94 -12.50
CA TYR A 439 -17.41 13.73 -13.60
C TYR A 439 -17.64 13.14 -15.00
N GLN A 440 -18.47 12.11 -15.15
CA GLN A 440 -18.58 11.32 -16.39
C GLN A 440 -18.83 12.20 -17.62
N ALA A 441 -19.77 13.15 -17.55
CA ALA A 441 -20.08 14.04 -18.67
C ALA A 441 -18.88 14.90 -19.13
N ARG A 442 -18.03 15.34 -18.19
CA ARG A 442 -16.81 16.11 -18.51
C ARG A 442 -15.68 15.21 -19.01
N ILE A 443 -15.58 13.99 -18.48
CA ILE A 443 -14.65 12.96 -18.96
C ILE A 443 -14.97 12.64 -20.43
N ASP A 444 -16.26 12.44 -20.75
CA ASP A 444 -16.72 12.15 -22.11
C ASP A 444 -16.38 13.30 -23.08
N GLN A 445 -16.56 14.56 -22.66
CA GLN A 445 -16.18 15.75 -23.44
C GLN A 445 -14.66 15.85 -23.69
N LEU A 446 -13.84 15.41 -22.73
CA LEU A 446 -12.39 15.46 -22.88
C LEU A 446 -11.88 14.36 -23.82
N TYR A 447 -12.63 13.28 -23.97
CA TYR A 447 -12.34 12.19 -24.89
C TYR A 447 -12.99 12.35 -26.27
N ALA A 448 -14.05 13.15 -26.38
CA ALA A 448 -14.63 13.57 -27.67
C ALA A 448 -13.62 14.43 -28.45
#